data_AF-A0A6P8YCP1-F1
#
_entry.id   AF-A0A6P8YCP1-F1
#
_cell.length_a   1.000
_cell.length_b   1.000
_cell.length_c   1.000
_cell.angle_alpha   90.00
_cell.angle_beta   90.00
_cell.angle_gamma   90.00
#
_symmetry.space_group_name_H-M   'P 1'
#
loop_
_entity.id
_entity.type
_entity.pdbx_description
1 polymer ?
#
loop_
_entity_poly.entity_id
_entity_poly.type
_entity_poly.pdbx_seq_one_letter_code
_entity_poly.pdbx_strand_id
1 'polypeptide(L)'
;MFSYGKGATRPTRRQGLRLVLRDICEFSSIHGLRYTLTGAVTPRVIWSLAVMSSATAMAIFSGFLWPQFTEGKTEVRLVSTRVLLDQRPFPAVAICPEAPVRKDVVRDALVR
;
A
#
# COMPACT_ATOMS: atom_id res chain seq x y z
N MET A 1 -22.88 12.66 20.89
CA MET A 1 -23.90 13.62 21.32
C MET A 1 -23.35 14.35 22.54
N PHE A 2 -22.78 15.55 22.39
CA PHE A 2 -22.19 16.30 23.51
C PHE A 2 -23.24 17.24 24.10
N SER A 3 -23.71 16.94 25.30
CA SER A 3 -24.58 17.82 26.09
C SER A 3 -23.70 18.83 26.82
N TYR A 4 -23.53 20.03 26.25
CA TYR A 4 -22.89 21.14 26.94
C TYR A 4 -23.87 21.70 27.98
N GLY A 5 -23.61 21.39 29.25
CA GLY A 5 -24.30 22.02 30.38
C GLY A 5 -24.18 23.54 30.31
N LYS A 6 -25.33 24.22 30.30
CA LYS A 6 -25.45 25.68 30.34
C LYS A 6 -24.77 26.20 31.62
N GLY A 7 -23.63 26.89 31.48
CA GLY A 7 -22.99 27.60 32.60
C GLY A 7 -21.46 27.69 32.61
N ALA A 8 -20.73 27.05 31.69
CA ALA A 8 -19.27 27.08 31.71
C ALA A 8 -18.69 28.24 30.86
N THR A 9 -17.84 29.06 31.47
CA THR A 9 -16.99 30.05 30.78
C THR A 9 -16.18 29.39 29.67
N ARG A 10 -16.02 30.06 28.51
CA ARG A 10 -15.28 29.49 27.37
C ARG A 10 -13.88 29.06 27.83
N PRO A 11 -13.52 27.78 27.69
CA PRO A 11 -12.19 27.32 28.09
C PRO A 11 -11.15 28.05 27.24
N THR A 12 -10.07 28.49 27.88
CA THR A 12 -8.92 29.04 27.17
C THR A 12 -8.37 28.00 26.18
N ARG A 13 -7.70 28.44 25.11
CA ARG A 13 -7.18 27.54 24.05
C ARG A 13 -6.36 26.35 24.60
N ARG A 14 -5.65 26.55 25.72
CA ARG A 14 -4.89 25.50 26.43
C ARG A 14 -5.79 24.52 27.19
N GLN A 15 -6.89 24.98 27.79
CA GLN A 15 -7.86 24.12 28.48
C GLN A 15 -8.66 23.28 27.48
N GLY A 16 -9.05 23.86 26.34
CA GLY A 16 -9.70 23.12 25.26
C GLY A 16 -8.82 22.00 24.71
N LEU A 17 -7.53 22.28 24.45
CA LEU A 17 -6.58 21.27 23.98
C LEU A 17 -6.40 20.13 24.99
N ARG A 18 -6.33 20.44 26.29
CA ARG A 18 -6.20 19.43 27.35
C ARG A 18 -7.42 18.52 27.43
N LEU A 19 -8.63 19.05 27.26
CA LEU A 19 -9.86 18.25 27.24
C LEU A 19 -9.87 17.30 26.04
N VAL A 20 -9.55 17.81 24.85
CA VAL A 20 -9.48 16.99 23.63
C VAL A 20 -8.41 15.91 23.73
N LEU A 21 -7.22 16.25 24.25
CA LEU A 21 -6.16 15.25 24.46
C LEU A 21 -6.56 14.20 25.48
N ARG A 22 -7.31 14.56 26.52
CA ARG A 22 -7.83 13.61 27.51
C ARG A 22 -8.80 12.63 26.87
N ASP A 23 -9.76 13.14 26.09
CA ASP A 23 -10.75 12.32 25.39
C ASP A 23 -10.07 11.39 24.37
N ILE A 24 -9.07 11.88 23.62
CA ILE A 24 -8.29 11.05 22.70
C ILE A 24 -7.54 9.95 23.46
N CYS A 25 -6.97 10.23 24.63
CA CYS A 25 -6.24 9.22 25.39
C CYS A 25 -7.14 8.22 26.10
N GLU A 26 -8.41 8.57 26.32
CA GLU A 26 -9.39 7.70 26.97
C GLU A 26 -10.13 6.80 25.96
N PHE A 27 -10.35 7.29 24.73
CA PHE A 27 -11.10 6.57 23.69
C PHE A 27 -10.29 6.12 22.47
N SER A 28 -9.00 6.47 22.35
CA SER A 28 -8.20 6.01 21.20
C SER A 28 -7.74 4.56 21.35
N SER A 29 -7.60 3.89 20.20
CA SER A 29 -6.96 2.59 20.05
C SER A 29 -5.42 2.66 20.10
N ILE A 30 -4.84 3.85 20.32
CA ILE A 30 -3.39 4.05 20.36
C ILE A 30 -2.88 3.53 21.71
N HIS A 31 -2.30 2.34 21.68
CA HIS A 31 -1.74 1.68 22.84
C HIS A 31 -0.60 2.51 23.43
N GLY A 32 -0.62 2.77 24.74
CA GLY A 32 0.44 3.51 25.44
C GLY A 32 0.13 4.99 25.72
N LEU A 33 -0.76 5.63 24.95
CA LEU A 33 -1.02 7.08 25.08
C LEU A 33 -1.70 7.45 26.40
N ARG A 34 -2.52 6.56 26.96
CA ARG A 34 -3.11 6.73 28.31
C ARG A 34 -2.04 6.81 29.40
N TYR A 35 -0.96 6.05 29.27
CA TYR A 35 0.11 5.96 30.26
C TYR A 35 1.11 7.14 30.19
N THR A 36 1.12 7.90 29.09
CA THR A 36 1.92 9.14 29.01
C THR A 36 1.26 10.30 29.77
N LEU A 37 -0.08 10.28 29.89
CA LEU A 37 -0.85 11.34 30.54
C LEU A 37 -1.30 11.01 31.97
N THR A 38 -1.29 9.75 32.40
CA THR A 38 -1.76 9.32 33.74
C THR A 38 -0.63 8.67 34.54
N GLY A 39 -0.65 8.80 35.88
CA GLY A 39 0.35 8.20 36.77
C GLY A 39 1.54 9.09 37.18
N ALA A 40 2.56 8.48 37.79
CA ALA A 40 3.77 9.15 38.28
C ALA A 40 4.67 9.66 37.13
N VAL A 41 5.55 10.63 37.42
CA VAL A 41 6.39 11.28 36.40
C VAL A 41 7.32 10.28 35.70
N THR A 42 7.96 9.39 36.43
CA THR A 42 8.92 8.40 35.90
C THR A 42 8.31 7.45 34.86
N PRO A 43 7.19 6.74 35.14
CA PRO A 43 6.58 5.87 34.14
C PRO A 43 6.05 6.66 32.94
N ARG A 44 5.56 7.89 33.12
CA ARG A 44 5.13 8.73 32.00
C ARG A 44 6.26 9.04 31.03
N VAL A 45 7.46 9.32 31.53
CA VAL A 45 8.64 9.57 30.68
C VAL A 45 9.00 8.31 29.90
N ILE A 46 9.02 7.16 30.55
CA ILE A 46 9.33 5.87 29.90
C ILE A 46 8.31 5.56 28.80
N TRP A 47 7.02 5.70 29.08
CA TRP A 47 5.96 5.49 28.09
C TRP A 47 6.03 6.51 26.96
N SER A 48 6.38 7.76 27.26
CA SER A 48 6.54 8.80 26.23
C SER A 48 7.70 8.47 25.30
N LEU A 49 8.83 7.99 25.83
CA LEU A 49 9.97 7.55 25.03
C LEU A 49 9.62 6.33 24.17
N ALA A 50 8.84 5.38 24.69
CA ALA A 50 8.40 4.21 23.94
C ALA A 50 7.43 4.56 22.79
N VAL A 51 6.50 5.48 23.03
CA VAL A 51 5.59 5.98 21.98
C VAL A 51 6.36 6.77 20.91
N MET A 52 7.34 7.59 21.33
CA MET A 52 8.16 8.34 20.38
C MET A 52 9.09 7.43 19.56
N SER A 53 9.69 6.42 20.18
CA SER A 53 10.56 5.47 19.48
C SER A 53 9.79 4.63 18.47
N SER A 54 8.60 4.15 18.83
CA SER A 54 7.73 3.39 17.91
C SER A 54 7.22 4.24 16.75
N ALA A 55 6.81 5.50 16.99
CA ALA A 55 6.44 6.42 15.92
C ALA A 55 7.62 6.71 14.96
N THR A 56 8.81 6.88 15.52
CA THR A 56 10.03 7.11 14.72
C THR A 56 10.38 5.88 13.89
N ALA A 57 10.36 4.68 14.48
CA ALA A 57 10.61 3.43 13.78
C ALA A 57 9.60 3.21 12.65
N MET A 58 8.32 3.49 12.89
CA MET A 58 7.27 3.42 11.87
C MET A 58 7.54 4.38 10.71
N ALA A 59 7.92 5.63 11.00
CA ALA A 59 8.23 6.62 9.97
C ALA A 59 9.44 6.19 9.12
N ILE A 60 10.50 5.70 9.75
CA ILE A 60 11.69 5.18 9.07
C ILE A 60 11.31 3.99 8.17
N PHE A 61 10.59 3.02 8.72
CA PHE A 61 10.18 1.82 7.99
C PHE A 61 9.27 2.14 6.81
N SER A 62 8.33 3.06 7.00
CA SER A 62 7.47 3.57 5.92
C SER A 62 8.30 4.26 4.83
N GLY A 63 9.32 5.03 5.20
CA GLY A 63 10.24 5.66 4.25
C GLY A 63 11.05 4.66 3.42
N PHE A 64 11.37 3.48 3.98
CA PHE A 64 12.02 2.39 3.24
C PHE A 64 11.06 1.58 2.37
N LEU A 65 9.83 1.35 2.84
CA LEU A 65 8.83 0.58 2.11
C LEU A 65 8.17 1.37 0.98
N TRP A 66 7.99 2.67 1.16
CA TRP A 66 7.37 3.55 0.16
C TRP A 66 8.02 3.44 -1.22
N PRO A 67 9.36 3.59 -1.38
CA PRO A 67 9.99 3.43 -2.69
C PRO A 67 9.82 2.02 -3.26
N GLN A 68 9.90 0.97 -2.43
CA GLN A 68 9.69 -0.41 -2.88
C GLN A 68 8.28 -0.61 -3.44
N PHE A 69 7.27 0.01 -2.81
CA PHE A 69 5.89 -0.04 -3.28
C PHE A 69 5.70 0.78 -4.57
N THR A 70 6.25 1.99 -4.64
CA THR A 70 6.07 2.87 -5.81
C THR A 70 6.86 2.40 -7.04
N GLU A 71 7.99 1.71 -6.85
CA GLU A 71 8.80 1.18 -7.95
C GLU A 71 8.14 -0.03 -8.64
N GLY A 72 7.04 -0.55 -8.10
CA GLY A 72 6.17 -1.51 -8.81
C GLY A 72 6.91 -2.75 -9.30
N LYS A 73 7.85 -3.28 -8.50
CA LYS A 73 8.58 -4.50 -8.84
C LYS A 73 7.60 -5.65 -9.03
N THR A 74 7.26 -5.91 -10.28
CA THR A 74 6.36 -7.00 -10.66
C THR A 74 7.18 -8.28 -10.66
N GLU A 75 7.02 -9.08 -9.62
CA GLU A 75 7.64 -10.41 -9.59
C GLU A 75 6.91 -11.33 -10.57
N VAL A 76 7.54 -11.61 -11.70
CA VAL A 76 7.02 -12.61 -12.65
C VAL A 76 7.37 -13.99 -12.13
N ARG A 77 6.42 -14.62 -11.43
CA ARG A 77 6.55 -16.01 -11.00
C ARG A 77 6.28 -16.94 -12.17
N LEU A 78 7.34 -17.47 -12.77
CA LEU A 78 7.25 -18.53 -13.78
C LEU A 78 6.86 -19.85 -13.11
N VAL A 79 5.56 -20.09 -12.97
CA VAL A 79 5.05 -21.42 -12.59
C VAL A 79 5.08 -22.28 -13.84
N SER A 80 6.13 -23.11 -13.97
CA SER A 80 6.19 -24.15 -15.00
C SER A 80 5.14 -25.21 -14.68
N THR A 81 3.93 -24.99 -15.20
CA THR A 81 2.86 -25.98 -15.15
C THR A 81 3.23 -27.08 -16.12
N ARG A 82 3.63 -28.25 -15.60
CA ARG A 82 3.73 -29.49 -16.36
C ARG A 82 2.31 -29.97 -16.68
N VAL A 83 1.64 -29.26 -17.58
CA VAL A 83 0.36 -29.72 -18.14
C VAL A 83 0.68 -30.90 -19.05
N LEU A 84 -0.05 -32.00 -18.87
CA LEU A 84 -0.02 -33.15 -19.78
C LEU A 84 -0.32 -32.66 -21.20
N LEU A 85 0.38 -33.21 -22.20
CA LEU A 85 0.30 -32.72 -23.59
C LEU A 85 -1.10 -32.85 -24.20
N ASP A 86 -1.95 -33.71 -23.64
CA ASP A 86 -3.32 -33.99 -24.07
C ASP A 86 -4.30 -32.83 -23.84
N GLN A 87 -4.00 -31.90 -22.93
CA GLN A 87 -4.87 -30.78 -22.59
C GLN A 87 -4.48 -29.45 -23.24
N ARG A 88 -3.39 -29.39 -24.01
CA ARG A 88 -2.97 -28.15 -24.68
C ARG A 88 -3.58 -28.07 -26.08
N PRO A 89 -4.27 -26.97 -26.44
CA PRO A 89 -4.71 -26.77 -27.81
C PRO A 89 -3.50 -26.73 -28.74
N PHE A 90 -3.61 -27.40 -29.89
CA PHE A 90 -2.56 -27.35 -30.91
C PHE A 90 -2.39 -25.90 -31.38
N PRO A 91 -1.15 -25.38 -31.44
CA PRO A 91 -0.93 -24.00 -31.85
C PRO A 91 -1.33 -23.82 -33.31
N ALA A 92 -1.74 -22.60 -33.67
CA ALA A 92 -1.92 -22.25 -35.08
C ALA A 92 -0.56 -22.37 -35.79
N VAL A 93 -0.48 -23.24 -36.79
CA VAL A 93 0.71 -23.38 -37.64
C VAL A 93 0.44 -22.64 -38.95
N ALA A 94 1.17 -21.54 -39.15
CA ALA A 94 1.19 -20.83 -40.42
C ALA A 94 2.37 -21.35 -41.26
N ILE A 95 2.07 -21.90 -42.44
CA ILE A 95 3.08 -22.32 -43.42
C ILE A 95 3.10 -21.26 -44.52
N CYS A 96 4.24 -20.59 -44.69
CA CYS A 96 4.45 -19.65 -45.78
C CYS A 96 5.24 -20.34 -46.90
N PRO A 97 4.85 -20.17 -48.17
CA PRO A 97 5.70 -20.58 -49.28
C PRO A 97 6.98 -19.75 -49.28
N GLU A 98 8.11 -20.39 -49.55
CA GLU A 98 9.42 -19.72 -49.67
C GLU A 98 9.44 -18.74 -50.84
N ALA A 99 8.69 -19.06 -51.90
CA ALA A 99 8.52 -18.18 -53.04
C ALA A 99 7.45 -17.10 -52.73
N PRO A 100 7.80 -15.81 -52.74
CA PRO A 100 6.86 -14.73 -52.44
C PRO A 100 5.82 -14.50 -53.55
N VAL A 101 6.10 -14.96 -54.77
CA VAL A 101 5.22 -14.78 -55.94
C VAL A 101 5.20 -16.05 -56.78
N ARG A 102 4.01 -16.41 -57.27
CA ARG A 102 3.87 -17.52 -58.21
C ARG A 102 4.31 -17.10 -59.61
N LYS A 103 5.11 -17.92 -60.29
CA LYS A 103 5.70 -17.60 -61.61
C LYS A 103 4.65 -17.39 -62.70
N ASP A 104 3.50 -18.06 -62.61
CA ASP A 104 2.36 -17.88 -63.53
C ASP A 104 1.75 -16.48 -63.43
N VAL A 105 1.62 -15.94 -62.22
CA VAL A 105 1.10 -14.57 -62.01
C VAL A 105 2.04 -13.52 -62.60
N VAL A 106 3.36 -13.71 -62.44
CA VAL A 106 4.36 -12.80 -63.03
C VAL A 106 4.33 -12.89 -64.57
N ARG A 107 4.18 -14.10 -65.12
CA ARG A 107 4.12 -14.31 -66.56
C ARG A 107 2.89 -13.65 -67.18
N ASP A 108 1.73 -13.76 -66.53
CA ASP A 108 0.48 -13.14 -67.02
C ASP A 108 0.51 -11.60 -66.90
N ALA A 109 1.27 -11.05 -65.95
CA ALA A 109 1.49 -9.61 -65.82
C ALA A 109 2.48 -9.04 -66.84
N LEU A 110 3.43 -9.83 -67.36
CA LEU A 110 4.45 -9.41 -68.33
C LEU A 110 3.99 -9.54 -69.80
N VAL A 111 2.92 -10.29 -70.06
CA VAL A 111 2.38 -10.54 -71.41
C VAL A 111 1.24 -9.56 -71.78
N ARG A 112 0.79 -8.73 -70.82
CA ARG A 112 -0.08 -7.56 -71.09
C ARG A 112 0.75 -6.32 -71.32
#